data_AF-A0ABD5SJK2-F1
#
_entry.id   AF-A0ABD5SJK2-F1
#
_cell.length_a   1.000
_cell.length_b   1.000
_cell.length_c   1.000
_cell.angle_alpha   90.00
_cell.angle_beta   90.00
_cell.angle_gamma   90.00
#
_symmetry.space_group_name_H-M   'P 1'
#
loop_
_entity.id
_entity.type
_entity.pdbx_description
1 polymer ?
#
loop_
_entity_poly.entity_id
_entity_poly.type
_entity_poly.pdbx_seq_one_letter_code
_entity_poly.pdbx_strand_id
1 'polypeptide(L)'
;MSSQTVPSGHTILQAQVPGFLEETIANIIAFIPAIFGAVIILLIGWILGRIIGGVTTRILEGIGLSEHTRGTPLESDTDTDGGIASAIGTLVAYIVYFYAALAAADVLEIEILSESLSEIGAFLPVIFSAAVILVIGFIIGQRLGDIVAGIVRGFGLRTHIRGTPLEDVATSVGGIGTATGKLVEYAVYFFTLLTAADALGITALSQLLNDFAAFVPALIGGLLVLVIGVFVADALEDIVANVDATRLTTLAGLGVKLFVYYITITIALDTIGFSTTVLTTLFTAAVAAFFGALGVALALAVAIGVGWGSKDYVAENIEDWMASARRSVSGLGEESHTRSTDDFDSSNPTDD
;
A
#
# COMPACT_ATOMS: atom_id res chain seq x y z
N MET A 1 -81.53 66.40 -41.57
CA MET A 1 -81.03 66.38 -40.18
C MET A 1 -81.28 64.98 -39.64
N SER A 2 -80.25 64.14 -39.66
CA SER A 2 -80.28 62.79 -39.07
C SER A 2 -79.08 62.72 -38.14
N SER A 3 -79.34 62.78 -36.84
CA SER A 3 -78.36 62.76 -35.77
C SER A 3 -77.77 61.36 -35.60
N GLN A 4 -76.46 61.23 -35.85
CA GLN A 4 -75.68 60.08 -35.43
C GLN A 4 -75.49 60.15 -33.91
N THR A 5 -75.86 59.08 -33.20
CA THR A 5 -75.49 58.85 -31.81
C THR A 5 -74.24 57.99 -31.77
N VAL A 6 -73.19 58.51 -31.15
CA VAL A 6 -71.90 57.83 -30.89
C VAL A 6 -72.08 56.84 -29.73
N PRO A 7 -71.56 55.60 -29.80
CA PRO A 7 -71.57 54.70 -28.66
C PRO A 7 -70.39 55.03 -27.72
N SER A 8 -70.69 55.39 -26.47
CA SER A 8 -69.71 55.53 -25.39
C SER A 8 -69.25 54.15 -24.92
N GLY A 9 -68.26 53.58 -25.59
CA GLY A 9 -67.52 52.42 -25.10
C GLY A 9 -66.59 52.85 -23.97
N HIS A 10 -67.03 52.68 -22.72
CA HIS A 10 -66.14 52.72 -21.56
C HIS A 10 -65.32 51.43 -21.54
N THR A 11 -64.17 51.43 -22.22
CA THR A 11 -63.16 50.40 -22.05
C THR A 11 -62.58 50.55 -20.63
N ILE A 12 -63.17 49.83 -19.68
CA ILE A 12 -62.57 49.68 -18.35
C ILE A 12 -61.21 49.02 -18.58
N LEU A 13 -60.14 49.73 -18.24
CA LEU A 13 -58.80 49.16 -18.15
C LEU A 13 -58.85 48.13 -17.02
N GLN A 14 -59.26 46.90 -17.33
CA GLN A 14 -58.94 45.75 -16.48
C GLN A 14 -57.42 45.72 -16.43
N ALA A 15 -56.86 46.21 -15.33
CA ALA A 15 -55.47 45.96 -14.99
C ALA A 15 -55.34 44.45 -14.87
N GLN A 16 -54.91 43.82 -15.97
CA GLN A 16 -54.68 42.40 -16.05
C GLN A 16 -53.53 42.13 -15.08
N VAL A 17 -53.88 41.64 -13.89
CA VAL A 17 -52.88 41.20 -12.92
C VAL A 17 -52.01 40.20 -13.67
N PRO A 18 -50.70 40.48 -13.83
CA PRO A 18 -49.86 39.58 -14.60
C PRO A 18 -49.83 38.23 -13.88
N GLY A 19 -50.04 37.14 -14.61
CA GLY A 19 -50.29 35.80 -14.05
C GLY A 19 -49.24 35.32 -13.03
N PHE A 20 -48.01 35.83 -13.10
CA PHE A 20 -46.97 35.53 -12.10
C PHE A 20 -47.34 35.99 -10.67
N LEU A 21 -48.12 37.06 -10.52
CA LEU A 21 -48.59 37.53 -9.20
C LEU A 21 -49.70 36.63 -8.66
N GLU A 22 -50.59 36.15 -9.51
CA GLU A 22 -51.65 35.21 -9.10
C GLU A 22 -51.03 33.89 -8.62
N GLU A 23 -50.02 33.39 -9.34
CA GLU A 23 -49.28 32.18 -8.98
C GLU A 23 -48.46 32.37 -7.69
N THR A 24 -47.81 33.52 -7.52
CA THR A 24 -47.09 33.86 -6.27
C THR A 24 -48.03 33.95 -5.06
N ILE A 25 -49.19 34.59 -5.22
CA ILE A 25 -50.19 34.73 -4.14
C ILE A 25 -50.78 33.37 -3.78
N ALA A 26 -51.10 32.54 -4.77
CA ALA A 26 -51.59 31.17 -4.54
C ALA A 26 -50.56 30.33 -3.76
N ASN A 27 -49.29 30.39 -4.14
CA ASN A 27 -48.20 29.69 -3.45
C ASN A 27 -48.03 30.17 -2.00
N ILE A 28 -48.13 31.47 -1.73
CA ILE A 28 -48.06 32.02 -0.36
C ILE A 28 -49.22 31.51 0.51
N ILE A 29 -50.43 31.40 -0.04
CA ILE A 29 -51.60 30.91 0.69
C ILE A 29 -51.45 29.41 0.99
N ALA A 30 -50.96 28.63 0.03
CA ALA A 30 -50.69 27.19 0.21
C ALA A 30 -49.53 26.93 1.19
N PHE A 31 -48.58 27.86 1.31
CA PHE A 31 -47.44 27.75 2.22
C PHE A 31 -47.85 27.80 3.71
N ILE A 32 -48.95 28.48 4.07
CA ILE A 32 -49.38 28.59 5.48
C ILE A 32 -49.71 27.21 6.08
N PRO A 33 -50.60 26.38 5.51
CA PRO A 33 -50.81 25.02 5.97
C PRO A 33 -49.54 24.15 5.99
N ALA A 34 -48.69 24.29 4.98
CA ALA A 34 -47.43 23.54 4.88
C ALA A 34 -46.47 23.86 6.04
N ILE A 35 -46.34 25.14 6.42
CA ILE A 35 -45.55 25.54 7.60
C ILE A 35 -46.07 24.87 8.86
N PHE A 36 -47.39 24.85 9.09
CA PHE A 36 -47.95 24.18 10.27
C PHE A 36 -47.63 22.69 10.29
N GLY A 37 -47.76 22.01 9.14
CA GLY A 37 -47.37 20.60 8.99
C GLY A 37 -45.90 20.37 9.32
N ALA A 38 -45.01 21.17 8.73
CA ALA A 38 -43.57 21.11 8.95
C ALA A 38 -43.19 21.36 10.42
N VAL A 39 -43.80 22.33 11.10
CA VAL A 39 -43.57 22.63 12.53
C VAL A 39 -43.97 21.44 13.40
N ILE A 40 -45.11 20.80 13.12
CA ILE A 40 -45.56 19.61 13.86
C ILE A 40 -44.56 18.46 13.68
N ILE A 41 -44.10 18.22 12.44
CA ILE A 41 -43.11 17.17 12.14
C ILE A 41 -41.79 17.43 12.87
N LEU A 42 -41.29 18.66 12.83
CA LEU A 42 -40.07 19.05 13.55
C LEU A 42 -40.20 18.85 15.06
N LEU A 43 -41.34 19.21 15.64
CA LEU A 43 -41.60 19.05 17.07
C LEU A 43 -41.61 17.56 17.46
N ILE A 44 -42.28 16.71 16.67
CA ILE A 44 -42.30 15.26 16.86
C ILE A 44 -40.88 14.69 16.72
N GLY A 45 -40.16 15.06 15.67
CA GLY A 45 -38.79 14.63 15.43
C GLY A 45 -37.82 15.02 16.53
N TRP A 46 -37.96 16.23 17.07
CA TRP A 46 -37.16 16.70 18.21
C TRP A 46 -37.41 15.86 19.47
N ILE A 47 -38.67 15.53 19.77
CA ILE A 47 -39.02 14.64 20.89
C ILE A 47 -38.46 13.23 20.64
N LEU A 48 -38.69 12.67 19.46
CA LEU A 48 -38.23 11.32 19.11
C LEU A 48 -36.72 11.19 19.16
N GLY A 49 -35.97 12.15 18.60
CA GLY A 49 -34.51 12.10 18.61
C GLY A 49 -33.94 12.17 20.02
N ARG A 50 -34.52 13.00 20.90
CA ARG A 50 -34.14 13.07 22.32
C ARG A 50 -34.36 11.73 23.03
N ILE A 51 -35.49 11.07 22.77
CA ILE A 51 -35.82 9.78 23.38
C ILE A 51 -34.90 8.68 22.84
N ILE A 52 -34.82 8.53 21.51
CA ILE A 52 -34.05 7.47 20.85
C ILE A 52 -32.55 7.60 21.16
N GLY A 53 -32.01 8.82 21.09
CA GLY A 53 -30.62 9.09 21.46
C GLY A 53 -30.34 8.73 22.91
N GLY A 54 -31.22 9.13 23.84
CA GLY A 54 -31.09 8.79 25.24
C GLY A 54 -31.21 7.29 25.54
N VAL A 55 -32.10 6.58 24.85
CA VAL A 55 -32.21 5.12 24.95
C VAL A 55 -30.93 4.45 24.43
N THR A 56 -30.43 4.88 23.28
CA THR A 56 -29.17 4.38 22.70
C THR A 56 -28.01 4.58 23.67
N THR A 57 -27.84 5.78 24.23
CA THR A 57 -26.79 6.06 25.22
C THR A 57 -26.87 5.10 26.41
N ARG A 58 -28.06 4.90 26.99
CA ARG A 58 -28.25 4.00 28.13
C ARG A 58 -27.94 2.54 27.79
N ILE A 59 -28.32 2.08 26.59
CA ILE A 59 -28.00 0.72 26.14
C ILE A 59 -26.48 0.56 26.01
N LEU A 60 -25.79 1.53 25.41
CA LEU A 60 -24.34 1.47 25.22
C LEU A 60 -23.57 1.60 26.54
N GLU A 61 -24.02 2.44 27.45
CA GLU A 61 -23.50 2.52 28.83
C GLU A 61 -23.72 1.20 29.58
N GLY A 62 -24.89 0.58 29.42
CA GLY A 62 -25.21 -0.73 30.01
C GLY A 62 -24.33 -1.88 29.49
N ILE A 63 -23.81 -1.77 28.27
CA ILE A 63 -22.82 -2.71 27.70
C ILE A 63 -21.42 -2.49 28.30
N GLY A 64 -21.22 -1.41 29.06
CA GLY A 64 -19.96 -1.09 29.72
C GLY A 64 -18.96 -0.37 28.81
N LEU A 65 -19.44 0.25 27.71
CA LEU A 65 -18.55 0.91 26.74
C LEU A 65 -17.67 1.97 27.40
N SER A 66 -18.19 2.68 28.41
CA SER A 66 -17.48 3.71 29.18
C SER A 66 -16.34 3.17 30.06
N GLU A 67 -16.46 1.95 30.58
CA GLU A 67 -15.40 1.29 31.35
C GLU A 67 -14.25 0.87 30.42
N HIS A 68 -14.58 0.44 29.20
CA HIS A 68 -13.62 -0.12 28.25
C HIS A 68 -12.80 0.97 27.53
N THR A 69 -13.21 2.24 27.56
CA THR A 69 -12.46 3.35 26.96
C THR A 69 -11.42 3.99 27.88
N ARG A 70 -11.41 3.67 29.19
CA ARG A 70 -10.46 4.27 30.14
C ARG A 70 -9.02 3.92 29.81
N GLY A 71 -8.14 4.91 29.84
CA GLY A 71 -6.73 4.79 29.52
C GLY A 71 -6.41 4.81 28.02
N THR A 72 -7.40 5.09 27.15
CA THR A 72 -7.18 5.31 25.72
C THR A 72 -7.30 6.80 25.38
N PRO A 73 -6.78 7.28 24.22
CA PRO A 73 -6.97 8.67 23.78
C PRO A 73 -8.44 9.08 23.56
N LEU A 74 -9.37 8.13 23.66
CA LEU A 74 -10.81 8.35 23.55
C LEU A 74 -11.49 8.51 24.93
N GLU A 75 -10.72 8.48 26.01
CA GLU A 75 -11.18 8.90 27.34
C GLU A 75 -11.46 10.41 27.28
N SER A 76 -12.71 10.77 27.53
CA SER A 76 -13.13 12.16 27.56
C SER A 76 -12.66 12.79 28.88
N ASP A 77 -11.60 13.58 28.84
CA ASP A 77 -11.09 14.39 29.96
C ASP A 77 -12.07 15.52 30.40
N THR A 78 -13.12 15.76 29.60
CA THR A 78 -14.13 16.78 29.89
C THR A 78 -15.20 16.22 30.82
N ASP A 79 -15.59 16.98 31.86
CA ASP A 79 -16.71 16.73 32.81
C ASP A 79 -18.11 16.56 32.15
N THR A 80 -18.18 16.34 30.84
CA THR A 80 -19.42 15.96 30.17
C THR A 80 -19.63 14.46 30.40
N ASP A 81 -20.63 14.12 31.21
CA ASP A 81 -21.04 12.82 31.75
C ASP A 81 -21.17 11.62 30.77
N GLY A 82 -20.70 11.72 29.53
CA GLY A 82 -20.86 10.66 28.56
C GLY A 82 -19.69 10.57 27.59
N GLY A 83 -18.87 9.53 27.77
CA GLY A 83 -17.85 9.12 26.80
C GLY A 83 -18.46 8.66 25.46
N ILE A 84 -17.80 7.71 24.78
CA ILE A 84 -18.22 7.26 23.42
C ILE A 84 -19.71 6.90 23.33
N ALA A 85 -20.31 6.33 24.38
CA ALA A 85 -21.74 5.98 24.41
C ALA A 85 -22.68 7.20 24.23
N SER A 86 -22.34 8.34 24.82
CA SER A 86 -23.10 9.59 24.66
C SER A 86 -22.83 10.24 23.31
N ALA A 87 -21.59 10.16 22.80
CA ALA A 87 -21.27 10.63 21.46
C ALA A 87 -22.13 9.89 20.40
N ILE A 88 -22.29 8.57 20.54
CA ILE A 88 -23.11 7.76 19.64
C ILE A 88 -24.60 8.05 19.84
N GLY A 89 -25.10 8.14 21.08
CA GLY A 89 -26.51 8.49 21.29
C GLY A 89 -26.84 9.89 20.80
N THR A 90 -25.91 10.84 20.93
CA THR A 90 -26.02 12.18 20.33
C THR A 90 -26.05 12.07 18.81
N LEU A 91 -25.13 11.31 18.18
CA LEU A 91 -25.15 11.07 16.73
C LEU A 91 -26.51 10.52 16.27
N VAL A 92 -27.05 9.52 16.96
CA VAL A 92 -28.38 8.95 16.66
C VAL A 92 -29.49 9.99 16.78
N ALA A 93 -29.47 10.83 17.83
CA ALA A 93 -30.44 11.91 17.97
C ALA A 93 -30.39 12.89 16.79
N TYR A 94 -29.18 13.27 16.35
CA TYR A 94 -28.99 14.15 15.19
C TYR A 94 -29.46 13.51 13.88
N ILE A 95 -29.30 12.19 13.71
CA ILE A 95 -29.86 11.46 12.56
C ILE A 95 -31.39 11.59 12.54
N VAL A 96 -32.05 11.40 13.69
CA VAL A 96 -33.50 11.54 13.79
C VAL A 96 -33.93 12.99 13.53
N TYR A 97 -33.20 13.98 14.04
CA TYR A 97 -33.46 15.39 13.76
C TYR A 97 -33.30 15.71 12.27
N PHE A 98 -32.29 15.13 11.61
CA PHE A 98 -32.08 15.29 10.18
C PHE A 98 -33.24 14.73 9.37
N TYR A 99 -33.69 13.49 9.65
CA TYR A 99 -34.84 12.91 8.96
C TYR A 99 -36.14 13.69 9.23
N ALA A 100 -36.31 14.23 10.44
CA ALA A 100 -37.45 15.10 10.72
C ALA A 100 -37.37 16.42 9.94
N ALA A 101 -36.19 17.01 9.79
CA ALA A 101 -35.97 18.19 8.97
C ALA A 101 -36.22 17.90 7.48
N LEU A 102 -35.81 16.72 6.99
CA LEU A 102 -36.08 16.26 5.63
C LEU A 102 -37.58 16.08 5.38
N ALA A 103 -38.29 15.42 6.30
CA ALA A 103 -39.75 15.26 6.21
C ALA A 103 -40.48 16.62 6.29
N ALA A 104 -39.97 17.57 7.07
CA ALA A 104 -40.51 18.92 7.13
C ALA A 104 -40.25 19.71 5.83
N ALA A 105 -39.07 19.56 5.22
CA ALA A 105 -38.73 20.17 3.93
C ALA A 105 -39.58 19.61 2.78
N ASP A 106 -39.86 18.30 2.80
CA ASP A 106 -40.77 17.63 1.87
C ASP A 106 -42.19 18.21 1.95
N VAL A 107 -42.72 18.40 3.16
CA VAL A 107 -44.04 19.05 3.37
C VAL A 107 -44.05 20.52 2.95
N LEU A 108 -42.91 21.20 3.00
CA LEU A 108 -42.77 22.58 2.51
C LEU A 108 -42.65 22.66 0.98
N GLU A 109 -42.60 21.52 0.28
CA GLU A 109 -42.46 21.40 -1.18
C GLU A 109 -41.25 22.15 -1.76
N ILE A 110 -40.14 22.22 -1.00
CA ILE A 110 -38.92 22.87 -1.47
C ILE A 110 -38.04 21.83 -2.20
N GLU A 111 -38.40 21.53 -3.45
CA GLU A 111 -37.78 20.48 -4.30
C GLU A 111 -36.25 20.46 -4.26
N ILE A 112 -35.61 21.63 -4.45
CA ILE A 112 -34.14 21.75 -4.50
C ILE A 112 -33.49 21.32 -3.18
N LEU A 113 -34.13 21.65 -2.04
CA LEU A 113 -33.62 21.29 -0.73
C LEU A 113 -33.86 19.81 -0.44
N SER A 114 -35.02 19.28 -0.83
CA SER A 114 -35.37 17.88 -0.59
C SER A 114 -34.43 16.92 -1.32
N GLU A 115 -34.09 17.18 -2.59
CA GLU A 115 -33.17 16.32 -3.36
C GLU A 115 -31.76 16.33 -2.74
N SER A 116 -31.21 17.52 -2.47
CA SER A 116 -29.88 17.67 -1.87
C SER A 116 -29.78 17.06 -0.46
N LEU A 117 -30.83 17.22 0.35
CA LEU A 117 -30.87 16.64 1.70
C LEU A 117 -31.10 15.13 1.68
N SER A 118 -31.79 14.59 0.67
CA SER A 118 -32.01 13.15 0.51
C SER A 118 -30.69 12.42 0.27
N GLU A 119 -29.82 12.97 -0.59
CA GLU A 119 -28.48 12.42 -0.80
C GLU A 119 -27.67 12.38 0.51
N ILE A 120 -27.66 13.47 1.27
CA ILE A 120 -26.99 13.53 2.58
C ILE A 120 -27.63 12.54 3.57
N GLY A 121 -28.95 12.42 3.56
CA GLY A 121 -29.70 11.48 4.39
C GLY A 121 -29.35 10.03 4.12
N ALA A 122 -28.98 9.67 2.89
CA ALA A 122 -28.54 8.33 2.54
C ALA A 122 -27.18 7.95 3.14
N PHE A 123 -26.32 8.94 3.46
CA PHE A 123 -25.04 8.69 4.14
C PHE A 123 -25.20 8.44 5.65
N LEU A 124 -26.29 8.88 6.28
CA LEU A 124 -26.47 8.74 7.74
C LEU A 124 -26.52 7.29 8.22
N PRO A 125 -27.30 6.36 7.59
CA PRO A 125 -27.27 4.95 7.96
C PRO A 125 -25.90 4.30 7.78
N VAL A 126 -25.14 4.74 6.77
CA VAL A 126 -23.79 4.25 6.47
C VAL A 126 -22.81 4.67 7.57
N ILE A 127 -22.81 5.94 7.96
CA ILE A 127 -22.00 6.45 9.07
C ILE A 127 -22.36 5.75 10.38
N PHE A 128 -23.65 5.54 10.63
CA PHE A 128 -24.11 4.81 11.82
C PHE A 128 -23.62 3.36 11.81
N SER A 129 -23.70 2.66 10.68
CA SER A 129 -23.21 1.29 10.55
C SER A 129 -21.71 1.19 10.81
N ALA A 130 -20.92 2.13 10.26
CA ALA A 130 -19.49 2.20 10.52
C ALA A 130 -19.18 2.48 12.01
N ALA A 131 -19.93 3.38 12.66
CA ALA A 131 -19.78 3.64 14.09
C ALA A 131 -20.08 2.39 14.94
N VAL A 132 -21.14 1.65 14.60
CA VAL A 132 -21.48 0.38 15.27
C VAL A 132 -20.38 -0.66 15.07
N ILE A 133 -19.84 -0.80 13.85
CA ILE A 133 -18.71 -1.69 13.56
C ILE A 133 -17.50 -1.34 14.42
N LEU A 134 -17.13 -0.05 14.51
CA LEU A 134 -16.01 0.41 15.33
C LEU A 134 -16.21 0.06 16.81
N VAL A 135 -17.41 0.26 17.35
CA VAL A 135 -17.74 -0.10 18.74
C VAL A 135 -17.60 -1.59 18.97
N ILE A 136 -18.21 -2.41 18.11
CA ILE A 136 -18.18 -3.87 18.25
C ILE A 136 -16.74 -4.37 18.17
N GLY A 137 -15.97 -3.91 17.18
CA GLY A 137 -14.59 -4.35 17.02
C GLY A 137 -13.66 -3.86 18.12
N PHE A 138 -13.92 -2.67 18.71
CA PHE A 138 -13.20 -2.22 19.89
C PHE A 138 -13.40 -3.16 21.09
N ILE A 139 -14.65 -3.57 21.34
CA ILE A 139 -14.97 -4.53 22.42
C ILE A 139 -14.31 -5.89 22.12
N ILE A 140 -14.43 -6.39 20.89
CA ILE A 140 -13.86 -7.69 20.50
C ILE A 140 -12.33 -7.67 20.61
N GLY A 141 -11.67 -6.61 20.15
CA GLY A 141 -10.21 -6.51 20.13
C GLY A 141 -9.59 -6.60 21.51
N GLN A 142 -10.18 -5.93 22.50
CA GLN A 142 -9.71 -6.01 23.88
C GLN A 142 -9.84 -7.43 24.45
N ARG A 143 -10.99 -8.08 24.25
CA ARG A 143 -11.22 -9.45 24.73
C ARG A 143 -10.27 -10.45 24.07
N LEU A 144 -10.05 -10.32 22.78
CA LEU A 144 -9.08 -11.17 22.05
C LEU A 144 -7.65 -10.92 22.56
N GLY A 145 -7.26 -9.66 22.76
CA GLY A 145 -5.95 -9.30 23.31
C GLY A 145 -5.71 -9.92 24.70
N ASP A 146 -6.69 -9.84 25.60
CA ASP A 146 -6.62 -10.42 26.94
C ASP A 146 -6.53 -11.95 26.91
N ILE A 147 -7.33 -12.61 26.05
CA ILE A 147 -7.29 -14.06 25.86
C ILE A 147 -5.90 -14.48 25.37
N VAL A 148 -5.38 -13.82 24.33
CA VAL A 148 -4.05 -14.13 23.78
C VAL A 148 -2.96 -13.87 24.82
N ALA A 149 -3.03 -12.76 25.56
CA ALA A 149 -2.08 -12.47 26.63
C ALA A 149 -2.11 -13.55 27.71
N GLY A 150 -3.29 -14.08 28.05
CA GLY A 150 -3.46 -15.17 29.00
C GLY A 150 -2.83 -16.48 28.50
N ILE A 151 -3.08 -16.84 27.24
CA ILE A 151 -2.50 -18.03 26.59
C ILE A 151 -0.97 -17.94 26.57
N VAL A 152 -0.42 -16.82 26.11
CA VAL A 152 1.05 -16.62 26.00
C VAL A 152 1.71 -16.62 27.37
N ARG A 153 1.06 -16.04 28.40
CA ARG A 153 1.53 -16.12 29.79
C ARG A 153 1.53 -17.57 30.31
N GLY A 154 0.54 -18.37 29.93
CA GLY A 154 0.42 -19.78 30.31
C GLY A 154 1.56 -20.66 29.80
N PHE A 155 2.15 -20.32 28.65
CA PHE A 155 3.29 -21.08 28.09
C PHE A 155 4.62 -20.88 28.84
N GLY A 156 4.71 -19.98 29.82
CA GLY A 156 5.93 -19.82 30.63
C GLY A 156 7.14 -19.31 29.84
N LEU A 157 6.94 -18.63 28.71
CA LEU A 157 8.00 -18.07 27.85
C LEU A 157 8.96 -17.13 28.59
N ARG A 158 8.52 -16.55 29.71
CA ARG A 158 9.37 -15.76 30.61
C ARG A 158 10.63 -16.52 31.05
N THR A 159 10.53 -17.83 31.26
CA THR A 159 11.67 -18.64 31.72
C THR A 159 12.71 -18.84 30.62
N HIS A 160 12.30 -18.92 29.35
CA HIS A 160 13.18 -19.17 28.21
C HIS A 160 13.95 -17.94 27.73
N ILE A 161 13.43 -16.75 28.05
CA ILE A 161 13.96 -15.47 27.54
C ILE A 161 14.83 -14.79 28.61
N ARG A 162 14.83 -15.35 29.81
CA ARG A 162 15.67 -14.94 30.93
C ARG A 162 17.15 -15.11 30.59
N GLY A 163 17.94 -14.06 30.79
CA GLY A 163 19.37 -14.02 30.46
C GLY A 163 19.69 -13.74 28.99
N THR A 164 18.69 -13.46 28.16
CA THR A 164 18.91 -12.95 26.79
C THR A 164 18.80 -11.42 26.77
N PRO A 165 19.39 -10.73 25.78
CA PRO A 165 19.20 -9.28 25.60
C PRO A 165 17.73 -8.85 25.45
N LEU A 166 16.83 -9.81 25.18
CA LEU A 166 15.40 -9.59 25.03
C LEU A 166 14.65 -9.51 26.38
N GLU A 167 15.28 -9.88 27.51
CA GLU A 167 14.64 -9.80 28.83
C GLU A 167 14.33 -8.35 29.23
N ASP A 168 15.27 -7.44 29.02
CA ASP A 168 15.12 -6.02 29.37
C ASP A 168 14.02 -5.36 28.53
N VAL A 169 13.98 -5.67 27.23
CA VAL A 169 12.94 -5.20 26.33
C VAL A 169 11.58 -5.76 26.75
N ALA A 170 11.49 -7.08 26.97
CA ALA A 170 10.25 -7.75 27.38
C ALA A 170 9.71 -7.21 28.70
N THR A 171 10.56 -6.96 29.69
CA THR A 171 10.15 -6.47 31.00
C THR A 171 9.71 -5.01 30.96
N SER A 172 10.36 -4.16 30.16
CA SER A 172 9.96 -2.74 29.98
C SER A 172 8.55 -2.56 29.43
N VAL A 173 8.06 -3.49 28.60
CA VAL A 173 6.70 -3.47 28.01
C VAL A 173 5.68 -4.32 28.80
N GLY A 174 5.99 -4.70 30.04
CA GLY A 174 5.07 -5.46 30.90
C GLY A 174 5.02 -6.98 30.63
N GLY A 175 6.00 -7.51 29.91
CA GLY A 175 6.16 -8.93 29.58
C GLY A 175 5.66 -9.29 28.17
N ILE A 176 6.19 -10.38 27.62
CA ILE A 176 5.89 -10.83 26.24
C ILE A 176 4.41 -11.17 26.06
N GLY A 177 3.77 -11.80 27.05
CA GLY A 177 2.34 -12.07 26.94
C GLY A 177 1.50 -10.80 26.84
N THR A 178 1.83 -9.77 27.62
CA THR A 178 1.17 -8.46 27.55
C THR A 178 1.42 -7.78 26.21
N ALA A 179 2.68 -7.79 25.74
CA ALA A 179 3.05 -7.22 24.45
C ALA A 179 2.33 -7.93 23.28
N THR A 180 2.31 -9.27 23.26
CA THR A 180 1.60 -10.04 22.23
C THR A 180 0.09 -9.81 22.29
N GLY A 181 -0.50 -9.75 23.48
CA GLY A 181 -1.92 -9.41 23.63
C GLY A 181 -2.25 -8.03 23.10
N LYS A 182 -1.42 -7.02 23.43
CA LYS A 182 -1.56 -5.65 22.91
C LYS A 182 -1.40 -5.58 21.40
N LEU A 183 -0.45 -6.33 20.82
CA LEU A 183 -0.30 -6.43 19.37
C LEU A 183 -1.57 -6.99 18.70
N VAL A 184 -2.17 -8.04 19.28
CA VAL A 184 -3.43 -8.60 18.77
C VAL A 184 -4.59 -7.61 18.93
N GLU A 185 -4.69 -6.94 20.07
CA GLU A 185 -5.69 -5.88 20.32
C GLU A 185 -5.63 -4.79 19.24
N TYR A 186 -4.44 -4.22 19.00
CA TYR A 186 -4.25 -3.20 17.97
C TYR A 186 -4.46 -3.74 16.55
N ALA A 187 -4.08 -4.99 16.27
CA ALA A 187 -4.37 -5.61 14.97
C ALA A 187 -5.89 -5.71 14.74
N VAL A 188 -6.66 -6.12 15.75
CA VAL A 188 -8.12 -6.17 15.64
C VAL A 188 -8.71 -4.77 15.47
N TYR A 189 -8.21 -3.76 16.20
CA TYR A 189 -8.62 -2.37 15.99
C TYR A 189 -8.34 -1.89 14.57
N PHE A 190 -7.18 -2.24 14.03
CA PHE A 190 -6.81 -1.92 12.66
C PHE A 190 -7.77 -2.56 11.64
N PHE A 191 -8.04 -3.86 11.77
CA PHE A 191 -8.99 -4.54 10.88
C PHE A 191 -10.42 -4.02 11.05
N THR A 192 -10.81 -3.64 12.26
CA THR A 192 -12.11 -3.00 12.51
C THR A 192 -12.20 -1.64 11.81
N LEU A 193 -11.13 -0.85 11.87
CA LEU A 193 -11.04 0.42 11.15
C LEU A 193 -11.13 0.22 9.64
N LEU A 194 -10.49 -0.83 9.11
CA LEU A 194 -10.59 -1.22 7.70
C LEU A 194 -12.05 -1.56 7.32
N THR A 195 -12.73 -2.40 8.12
CA THR A 195 -14.14 -2.76 7.89
C THR A 195 -15.06 -1.53 7.99
N ALA A 196 -14.80 -0.61 8.91
CA ALA A 196 -15.55 0.63 9.03
C ALA A 196 -15.32 1.55 7.82
N ALA A 197 -14.09 1.67 7.32
CA ALA A 197 -13.77 2.45 6.12
C ALA A 197 -14.45 1.87 4.87
N ASP A 198 -14.49 0.55 4.74
CA ASP A 198 -15.21 -0.16 3.68
C ASP A 198 -16.72 0.07 3.78
N ALA A 199 -17.29 -0.04 4.99
CA ALA A 199 -18.69 0.26 5.25
C ALA A 199 -19.05 1.70 4.88
N LEU A 200 -18.16 2.67 5.14
CA LEU A 200 -18.31 4.07 4.72
C LEU A 200 -18.27 4.28 3.20
N GLY A 201 -17.82 3.29 2.43
CA GLY A 201 -17.66 3.40 0.97
C GLY A 201 -16.49 4.28 0.54
N ILE A 202 -15.54 4.57 1.42
CA ILE A 202 -14.37 5.41 1.11
C ILE A 202 -13.27 4.52 0.54
N THR A 203 -13.36 4.20 -0.75
CA THR A 203 -12.43 3.28 -1.43
C THR A 203 -10.97 3.66 -1.28
N ALA A 204 -10.63 4.95 -1.34
CA ALA A 204 -9.25 5.41 -1.16
C ALA A 204 -8.70 5.10 0.25
N LEU A 205 -9.54 5.22 1.28
CA LEU A 205 -9.17 4.93 2.65
C LEU A 205 -9.06 3.42 2.88
N SER A 206 -10.01 2.64 2.37
CA SER A 206 -9.96 1.18 2.49
C SER A 206 -8.77 0.57 1.73
N GLN A 207 -8.42 1.11 0.56
CA GLN A 207 -7.20 0.72 -0.18
C GLN A 207 -5.94 1.02 0.63
N LEU A 208 -5.79 2.25 1.13
CA LEU A 208 -4.64 2.61 1.98
C LEU A 208 -4.49 1.69 3.18
N LEU A 209 -5.60 1.41 3.88
CA LEU A 209 -5.59 0.52 5.04
C LEU A 209 -5.27 -0.93 4.65
N ASN A 210 -5.73 -1.42 3.49
CA ASN A 210 -5.37 -2.75 2.99
C ASN A 210 -3.88 -2.84 2.64
N ASP A 211 -3.33 -1.84 1.96
CA ASP A 211 -1.91 -1.77 1.63
C ASP A 211 -1.05 -1.75 2.90
N PHE A 212 -1.49 -0.98 3.91
CA PHE A 212 -0.83 -0.98 5.22
C PHE A 212 -0.96 -2.33 5.96
N ALA A 213 -2.10 -3.01 5.89
CA ALA A 213 -2.23 -4.37 6.44
C ALA A 213 -1.25 -5.34 5.76
N ALA A 214 -1.09 -5.26 4.44
CA ALA A 214 -0.12 -6.07 3.70
C ALA A 214 1.33 -5.70 4.02
N PHE A 215 1.59 -4.45 4.38
CA PHE A 215 2.91 -3.97 4.79
C PHE A 215 3.38 -4.63 6.10
N VAL A 216 2.50 -4.99 7.03
CA VAL A 216 2.92 -5.57 8.34
C VAL A 216 3.65 -6.91 8.18
N PRO A 217 3.12 -7.93 7.47
CA PRO A 217 3.86 -9.17 7.20
C PRO A 217 5.13 -8.93 6.37
N ALA A 218 5.06 -8.04 5.37
CA ALA A 218 6.20 -7.69 4.51
C ALA A 218 7.34 -7.07 5.33
N LEU A 219 7.00 -6.19 6.29
CA LEU A 219 7.94 -5.59 7.23
C LEU A 219 8.66 -6.65 8.06
N ILE A 220 7.93 -7.59 8.63
CA ILE A 220 8.50 -8.70 9.40
C ILE A 220 9.41 -9.55 8.51
N GLY A 221 8.96 -9.89 7.31
CA GLY A 221 9.76 -10.65 6.33
C GLY A 221 11.08 -9.95 5.99
N GLY A 222 11.04 -8.65 5.69
CA GLY A 222 12.24 -7.88 5.39
C GLY A 222 13.18 -7.73 6.58
N LEU A 223 12.65 -7.54 7.79
CA LEU A 223 13.46 -7.53 9.01
C LEU A 223 14.14 -8.88 9.25
N LEU A 224 13.46 -10.00 9.01
CA LEU A 224 14.06 -11.34 9.08
C LEU A 224 15.19 -11.51 8.06
N VAL A 225 14.97 -11.09 6.81
CA VAL A 225 16.01 -11.08 5.77
C VAL A 225 17.21 -10.26 6.21
N LEU A 226 16.99 -9.08 6.80
CA LEU A 226 18.06 -8.22 7.29
C LEU A 226 18.89 -8.92 8.38
N VAL A 227 18.23 -9.50 9.39
CA VAL A 227 18.90 -10.22 10.48
C VAL A 227 19.73 -11.39 9.96
N ILE A 228 19.19 -12.19 9.05
CA ILE A 228 19.89 -13.33 8.45
C ILE A 228 21.08 -12.84 7.61
N GLY A 229 20.87 -11.81 6.78
CA GLY A 229 21.90 -11.31 5.89
C GLY A 229 23.07 -10.64 6.61
N VAL A 230 22.83 -9.99 7.75
CA VAL A 230 23.90 -9.51 8.65
C VAL A 230 24.81 -10.65 9.09
N PHE A 231 24.20 -11.74 9.57
CA PHE A 231 24.95 -12.92 10.01
C PHE A 231 25.76 -13.55 8.86
N VAL A 232 25.17 -13.63 7.68
CA VAL A 232 25.85 -14.14 6.48
C VAL A 232 27.00 -13.21 6.06
N ALA A 233 26.82 -11.89 6.13
CA ALA A 233 27.86 -10.91 5.80
C ALA A 233 29.08 -11.04 6.70
N ASP A 234 28.87 -11.17 8.01
CA ASP A 234 29.94 -11.33 9.00
C ASP A 234 30.66 -12.68 8.80
N ALA A 235 29.92 -13.77 8.59
CA ALA A 235 30.52 -15.08 8.33
C ALA A 235 31.38 -15.10 7.05
N LEU A 236 30.92 -14.43 5.97
CA LEU A 236 31.65 -14.35 4.72
C LEU A 236 32.88 -13.43 4.82
N GLU A 237 32.80 -12.34 5.59
CA GLU A 237 33.95 -11.50 5.90
C GLU A 237 35.05 -12.31 6.59
N ASP A 238 34.69 -13.04 7.65
CA ASP A 238 35.62 -13.83 8.44
C ASP A 238 36.31 -14.91 7.58
N ILE A 239 35.56 -15.58 6.70
CA ILE A 239 36.13 -16.59 5.79
C ILE A 239 37.20 -15.97 4.88
N VAL A 240 36.92 -14.79 4.30
CA VAL A 240 37.81 -14.13 3.34
C VAL A 240 39.01 -13.47 4.03
N ALA A 241 38.78 -12.84 5.18
CA ALA A 241 39.81 -12.15 5.94
C ALA A 241 40.86 -13.12 6.54
N ASN A 242 40.48 -14.39 6.77
CA ASN A 242 41.34 -15.40 7.38
C ASN A 242 42.17 -16.25 6.40
N VAL A 243 42.02 -16.06 5.08
CA VAL A 243 42.76 -16.86 4.07
C VAL A 243 44.27 -16.65 4.18
N ASP A 244 44.71 -15.40 4.36
CA ASP A 244 46.08 -15.01 4.64
C ASP A 244 46.04 -13.71 5.46
N ALA A 245 46.89 -13.52 6.47
CA ALA A 245 46.86 -12.33 7.34
C ALA A 245 47.48 -11.07 6.69
N THR A 246 47.27 -10.87 5.38
CA THR A 246 47.80 -9.74 4.61
C THR A 246 46.81 -8.57 4.63
N ARG A 247 47.31 -7.32 4.53
CA ARG A 247 46.41 -6.15 4.43
C ARG A 247 45.41 -6.22 3.27
N LEU A 248 45.78 -6.87 2.16
CA LEU A 248 44.93 -7.00 0.97
C LEU A 248 43.73 -7.92 1.20
N THR A 249 43.90 -9.03 1.93
CA THR A 249 42.82 -9.98 2.26
C THR A 249 41.86 -9.42 3.30
N THR A 250 42.34 -8.62 4.26
CA THR A 250 41.45 -7.87 5.17
C THR A 250 40.57 -6.87 4.42
N LEU A 251 41.14 -6.13 3.46
CA LEU A 251 40.37 -5.21 2.62
C LEU A 251 39.38 -5.95 1.71
N ALA A 252 39.75 -7.12 1.20
CA ALA A 252 38.85 -7.98 0.43
C ALA A 252 37.68 -8.49 1.28
N GLY A 253 37.93 -8.92 2.52
CA GLY A 253 36.91 -9.33 3.48
C GLY A 253 35.90 -8.21 3.75
N LEU A 254 36.39 -6.99 4.03
CA LEU A 254 35.54 -5.80 4.19
C LEU A 254 34.71 -5.53 2.93
N GLY A 255 35.32 -5.65 1.74
CA GLY A 255 34.60 -5.49 0.47
C GLY A 255 33.46 -6.49 0.30
N VAL A 256 33.69 -7.76 0.65
CA VAL A 256 32.66 -8.80 0.65
C VAL A 256 31.56 -8.48 1.66
N LYS A 257 31.93 -8.09 2.89
CA LYS A 257 30.97 -7.66 3.92
C LYS A 257 30.03 -6.58 3.38
N LEU A 258 30.59 -5.50 2.82
CA LEU A 258 29.83 -4.37 2.29
C LEU A 258 28.93 -4.77 1.11
N PHE A 259 29.41 -5.64 0.23
CA PHE A 259 28.64 -6.16 -0.89
C PHE A 259 27.45 -7.00 -0.42
N VAL A 260 27.67 -7.91 0.54
CA VAL A 260 26.60 -8.75 1.11
C VAL A 260 25.59 -7.89 1.89
N TYR A 261 26.05 -6.86 2.61
CA TYR A 261 25.15 -5.88 3.24
C TYR A 261 24.29 -5.15 2.23
N TYR A 262 24.88 -4.66 1.14
CA TYR A 262 24.13 -4.01 0.07
C TYR A 262 23.04 -4.94 -0.49
N ILE A 263 23.37 -6.20 -0.79
CA ILE A 263 22.41 -7.19 -1.28
C ILE A 263 21.32 -7.43 -0.23
N THR A 264 21.71 -7.65 1.02
CA THR A 264 20.80 -7.91 2.14
C THR A 264 19.81 -6.76 2.31
N ILE A 265 20.30 -5.52 2.33
CA ILE A 265 19.46 -4.31 2.45
C ILE A 265 18.54 -4.21 1.24
N THR A 266 19.05 -4.45 0.03
CA THR A 266 18.24 -4.42 -1.20
C THR A 266 17.11 -5.45 -1.13
N ILE A 267 17.40 -6.71 -0.81
CA ILE A 267 16.39 -7.76 -0.70
C ILE A 267 15.40 -7.45 0.43
N ALA A 268 15.89 -6.97 1.58
CA ALA A 268 15.03 -6.59 2.69
C ALA A 268 14.07 -5.45 2.28
N LEU A 269 14.56 -4.39 1.65
CA LEU A 269 13.72 -3.28 1.15
C LEU A 269 12.68 -3.77 0.14
N ASP A 270 13.08 -4.62 -0.80
CA ASP A 270 12.18 -5.22 -1.79
C ASP A 270 11.10 -6.09 -1.14
N THR A 271 11.47 -6.90 -0.15
CA THR A 271 10.55 -7.73 0.63
C THR A 271 9.52 -6.89 1.40
N ILE A 272 9.92 -5.72 1.89
CA ILE A 272 9.04 -4.76 2.58
C ILE A 272 8.09 -4.06 1.58
N GLY A 273 8.40 -4.09 0.28
CA GLY A 273 7.64 -3.44 -0.78
C GLY A 273 8.17 -2.06 -1.17
N PHE A 274 9.38 -1.68 -0.73
CA PHE A 274 10.04 -0.46 -1.20
C PHE A 274 10.63 -0.66 -2.59
N SER A 275 10.45 0.33 -3.48
CA SER A 275 11.08 0.30 -4.80
C SER A 275 12.60 0.41 -4.68
N THR A 276 13.29 -0.67 -5.02
CA THR A 276 14.76 -0.74 -5.00
C THR A 276 15.39 -0.35 -6.33
N THR A 277 14.59 0.09 -7.33
CA THR A 277 15.07 0.43 -8.68
C THR A 277 16.19 1.46 -8.65
N VAL A 278 16.08 2.49 -7.81
CA VAL A 278 17.14 3.50 -7.68
C VAL A 278 18.39 2.85 -7.11
N LEU A 279 18.26 2.06 -6.04
CA LEU A 279 19.39 1.39 -5.40
C LEU A 279 20.12 0.44 -6.37
N THR A 280 19.37 -0.41 -7.09
CA THR A 280 19.90 -1.38 -8.06
C THR A 280 20.49 -0.71 -9.29
N THR A 281 19.88 0.36 -9.80
CA THR A 281 20.41 1.11 -10.96
C THR A 281 21.74 1.76 -10.61
N LEU A 282 21.80 2.46 -9.48
CA LEU A 282 23.00 3.17 -9.04
C LEU A 282 24.14 2.19 -8.74
N PHE A 283 23.83 1.07 -8.08
CA PHE A 283 24.80 0.02 -7.82
C PHE A 283 25.29 -0.66 -9.10
N THR A 284 24.38 -1.05 -9.99
CA THR A 284 24.73 -1.67 -11.28
C THR A 284 25.61 -0.73 -12.09
N ALA A 285 25.31 0.57 -12.12
CA ALA A 285 26.15 1.56 -12.77
C ALA A 285 27.55 1.65 -12.14
N ALA A 286 27.65 1.67 -10.81
CA ALA A 286 28.93 1.71 -10.11
C ALA A 286 29.77 0.45 -10.35
N VAL A 287 29.16 -0.73 -10.26
CA VAL A 287 29.79 -2.03 -10.54
C VAL A 287 30.22 -2.10 -12.00
N ALA A 288 29.34 -1.75 -12.94
CA ALA A 288 29.66 -1.74 -14.36
C ALA A 288 30.79 -0.75 -14.69
N ALA A 289 30.82 0.43 -14.05
CA ALA A 289 31.91 1.38 -14.22
C ALA A 289 33.23 0.83 -13.67
N PHE A 290 33.22 0.25 -12.46
CA PHE A 290 34.40 -0.32 -11.82
C PHE A 290 34.96 -1.52 -12.60
N PHE A 291 34.14 -2.54 -12.85
CA PHE A 291 34.55 -3.74 -13.57
C PHE A 291 34.75 -3.48 -15.07
N GLY A 292 34.01 -2.54 -15.66
CA GLY A 292 34.25 -2.08 -17.02
C GLY A 292 35.62 -1.43 -17.16
N ALA A 293 35.99 -0.54 -16.23
CA ALA A 293 37.32 0.07 -16.21
C ALA A 293 38.43 -0.98 -15.99
N LEU A 294 38.24 -1.91 -15.06
CA LEU A 294 39.19 -3.01 -14.84
C LEU A 294 39.32 -3.92 -16.08
N GLY A 295 38.21 -4.25 -16.73
CA GLY A 295 38.19 -5.07 -17.94
C GLY A 295 38.96 -4.42 -19.08
N VAL A 296 38.77 -3.11 -19.29
CA VAL A 296 39.55 -2.33 -20.27
C VAL A 296 41.04 -2.30 -19.89
N ALA A 297 41.36 -2.05 -18.61
CA ALA A 297 42.74 -2.02 -18.14
C ALA A 297 43.47 -3.36 -18.34
N LEU A 298 42.81 -4.47 -17.99
CA LEU A 298 43.34 -5.82 -18.19
C LEU A 298 43.51 -6.15 -19.68
N ALA A 299 42.52 -5.80 -20.51
CA ALA A 299 42.60 -6.00 -21.95
C ALA A 299 43.80 -5.24 -22.56
N LEU A 300 44.02 -3.99 -22.15
CA LEU A 300 45.18 -3.20 -22.57
C LEU A 300 46.49 -3.81 -22.06
N ALA A 301 46.54 -4.24 -20.79
CA ALA A 301 47.74 -4.86 -20.21
C ALA A 301 48.14 -6.14 -20.96
N VAL A 302 47.17 -7.01 -21.28
CA VAL A 302 47.40 -8.23 -22.07
C VAL A 302 47.79 -7.88 -23.49
N ALA A 303 47.09 -6.95 -24.14
CA ALA A 303 47.38 -6.53 -25.52
C ALA A 303 48.80 -5.96 -25.66
N ILE A 304 49.23 -5.10 -24.72
CA ILE A 304 50.58 -4.55 -24.70
C ILE A 304 51.61 -5.62 -24.34
N GLY A 305 51.34 -6.42 -23.30
CA GLY A 305 52.26 -7.44 -22.83
C GLY A 305 52.55 -8.52 -23.89
N VAL A 306 51.51 -9.04 -24.53
CA VAL A 306 51.65 -10.00 -25.63
C VAL A 306 52.20 -9.31 -26.87
N GLY A 307 51.65 -8.15 -27.25
CA GLY A 307 52.05 -7.44 -28.46
C GLY A 307 53.51 -7.02 -28.48
N TRP A 308 54.07 -6.59 -27.34
CA TRP A 308 55.50 -6.32 -27.21
C TRP A 308 56.31 -7.58 -26.93
N GLY A 309 55.81 -8.51 -26.10
CA GLY A 309 56.53 -9.72 -25.73
C GLY A 309 56.72 -10.73 -26.88
N SER A 310 55.80 -10.77 -27.85
CA SER A 310 55.89 -11.69 -28.99
C SER A 310 56.73 -11.15 -30.14
N LYS A 311 57.14 -9.88 -30.10
CA LYS A 311 57.79 -9.20 -31.23
C LYS A 311 59.09 -9.88 -31.66
N ASP A 312 59.95 -10.19 -30.69
CA ASP A 312 61.27 -10.75 -30.97
C ASP A 312 61.16 -12.22 -31.42
N TYR A 313 60.29 -13.01 -30.77
CA TYR A 313 60.02 -14.39 -31.16
C TYR A 313 59.48 -14.53 -32.59
N VAL A 314 58.53 -13.66 -32.97
CA VAL A 314 58.01 -13.65 -34.34
C VAL A 314 59.09 -13.23 -35.32
N ALA A 315 59.91 -12.22 -35.00
CA ALA A 315 60.98 -11.76 -35.89
C ALA A 315 62.01 -12.86 -36.19
N GLU A 316 62.34 -13.71 -35.21
CA GLU A 316 63.33 -14.79 -35.37
C GLU A 316 62.78 -15.99 -36.17
N ASN A 317 61.48 -16.32 -36.03
CA ASN A 317 60.87 -17.51 -36.64
C ASN A 317 60.16 -17.28 -37.98
N ILE A 318 59.98 -16.03 -38.40
CA ILE A 318 59.18 -15.70 -39.58
C ILE A 318 59.79 -16.19 -40.90
N GLU A 319 61.12 -16.23 -40.99
CA GLU A 319 61.84 -16.68 -42.18
C GLU A 319 61.63 -18.17 -42.44
N ASP A 320 61.69 -19.00 -41.39
CA ASP A 320 61.45 -20.44 -41.46
C ASP A 320 60.00 -20.77 -41.82
N TRP A 321 59.03 -20.03 -41.26
CA TRP A 321 57.62 -20.17 -41.60
C TRP A 321 57.34 -19.77 -43.05
N MET A 322 57.92 -18.67 -43.53
CA MET A 322 57.82 -18.29 -44.94
C MET A 322 58.49 -19.31 -45.86
N ALA A 323 59.63 -19.87 -45.48
CA ALA A 323 60.35 -20.87 -46.26
C ALA A 323 59.59 -22.21 -46.33
N SER A 324 58.93 -22.62 -45.25
CA SER A 324 58.08 -23.83 -45.21
C SER A 324 56.77 -23.63 -45.97
N ALA A 325 56.12 -22.47 -45.85
CA ALA A 325 54.94 -22.12 -46.65
C ALA A 325 55.24 -22.02 -48.16
N ARG A 326 56.41 -21.49 -48.53
CA ARG A 326 56.85 -21.46 -49.93
C ARG A 326 57.09 -22.87 -50.46
N ARG A 327 57.65 -23.77 -49.65
CA ARG A 327 57.90 -25.18 -50.01
C ARG A 327 56.62 -25.98 -50.22
N SER A 328 55.59 -25.76 -49.41
CA SER A 328 54.30 -26.42 -49.60
C SER A 328 53.56 -25.92 -50.85
N VAL A 329 53.67 -24.62 -51.17
CA VAL A 329 53.11 -24.07 -52.42
C VAL A 329 53.87 -24.54 -53.66
N SER A 330 55.20 -24.65 -53.61
CA SER A 330 55.98 -25.17 -54.73
C SER A 330 55.79 -26.68 -54.94
N GLY A 331 55.63 -27.46 -53.87
CA GLY A 331 55.34 -28.89 -53.95
C GLY A 331 54.03 -29.22 -54.67
N LEU A 332 53.04 -28.33 -54.60
CA LEU A 332 51.77 -28.46 -55.32
C LEU A 332 51.87 -28.11 -56.83
N GLY A 333 52.98 -27.50 -57.27
CA GLY A 333 53.23 -27.18 -58.68
C GLY A 333 53.95 -28.27 -59.46
N GLU A 334 54.65 -29.19 -58.77
CA GLU A 334 55.44 -30.26 -59.40
C GLU A 334 54.70 -31.60 -59.52
N GLU A 335 53.62 -31.84 -58.76
CA GLU A 335 52.81 -33.06 -58.91
C GLU A 335 51.80 -33.04 -60.08
N SER A 336 51.60 -31.91 -60.78
CA SER A 336 50.68 -31.84 -61.93
C SER A 336 51.33 -32.04 -63.31
N HIS A 337 52.64 -32.29 -63.38
CA HIS A 337 53.35 -32.51 -64.65
C HIS A 337 54.37 -33.66 -64.56
N THR A 338 53.95 -34.85 -64.08
CA THR A 338 54.63 -36.13 -64.40
C THR A 338 53.77 -37.33 -63.96
N ARG A 339 52.59 -37.50 -64.57
CA ARG A 339 52.04 -38.84 -64.83
C ARG A 339 51.17 -38.80 -66.08
N SER A 340 51.83 -38.95 -67.22
CA SER A 340 51.21 -39.17 -68.52
C SER A 340 50.53 -40.54 -68.58
N THR A 341 49.44 -40.57 -69.36
CA THR A 341 49.07 -41.60 -70.34
C THR A 341 49.25 -43.09 -70.01
N ASP A 342 48.14 -43.80 -70.19
CA ASP A 342 48.04 -45.18 -70.69
C ASP A 342 48.48 -46.30 -69.73
N ASP A 343 47.50 -47.02 -69.19
CA ASP A 343 47.27 -48.38 -69.69
C ASP A 343 45.82 -48.82 -69.47
N PHE A 344 45.13 -49.07 -70.58
CA PHE A 344 43.85 -49.76 -70.65
C PHE A 344 44.10 -50.99 -71.52
N ASP A 345 44.37 -52.13 -70.89
CA ASP A 345 44.25 -53.46 -71.49
C ASP A 345 43.89 -54.42 -70.34
N SER A 346 42.64 -54.85 -70.20
CA SER A 346 42.11 -56.11 -70.77
C SER A 346 43.09 -57.27 -70.49
N SER A 347 42.80 -58.27 -69.65
CA SER A 347 41.71 -59.21 -69.81
C SER A 347 41.66 -60.19 -68.62
N ASN A 348 40.42 -60.52 -68.24
CA ASN A 348 39.82 -61.68 -67.52
C ASN A 348 40.52 -63.06 -67.77
N PRO A 349 40.09 -64.25 -67.27
CA PRO A 349 39.18 -64.66 -66.17
C PRO A 349 39.69 -65.84 -65.26
N THR A 350 38.81 -66.28 -64.34
CA THR A 350 38.57 -67.68 -63.85
C THR A 350 39.65 -68.41 -63.06
N ASP A 351 39.36 -68.77 -61.81
CA ASP A 351 38.78 -70.08 -61.43
C ASP A 351 38.59 -70.15 -59.90
N ASP A 352 37.46 -70.75 -59.50
CA ASP A 352 37.04 -71.31 -58.20
C ASP A 352 37.20 -70.49 -56.89
#